data_AF-A0AAJ1Q754-F1
#
_entry.id   AF-A0AAJ1Q754-F1
#
_cell.length_a   1.000
_cell.length_b   1.000
_cell.length_c   1.000
_cell.angle_alpha   90.00
_cell.angle_beta   90.00
_cell.angle_gamma   90.00
#
_symmetry.space_group_name_H-M   'P 1'
#
loop_
_entity.id
_entity.type
_entity.pdbx_description
1 polymer ?
#
loop_
_entity_poly.entity_id
_entity_poly.type
_entity_poly.pdbx_seq_one_letter_code
_entity_poly.pdbx_strand_id
1 'polypeptide(L)'
;MLKYQGAIISDEIEKMLIKEAERLNVPPSYLIVKLHFEGLWGISAVAKADNNLSGMSMPNNGLNAFTRPSGVQVKRGTKRPANEGGYYMHYSSLDDFFKDWLYLIRRGGSYNIADSGSFDQAVKGMFRHGGAKYDYATMNLPDSQSKQRYEAYLKGMKARRQAINEANGGKLDDLDQKIKGADQMTATASTVINEAKKWLGSNKWGANHKKIIDGYNAVRPLPRGYAVQYSDDWCDTFVSFVAVKAGAKDLIGRECGVERHKDIFKEKGIWLGLVRPRVGDVIIFNWSGNRGGWGNHIGYVASVAGDRITTIEGNTTVNGQSTVAYHTYAWNSVYIQGYARPRYAEGSQTPKIELVGTTEQLARDGIAGKLGNGEDRKRLLGDKYEAVQAKINELLSGTTVEKVQEKQQEAIEKVGKSEISDEDKNEIIQGILELVKAEDIKAVIEKALKD
;
A
#
# COMPACT_ATOMS: atom_id res chain seq x y z
N MET A 1 1.26 -26.27 -20.09
CA MET A 1 0.03 -27.10 -20.16
C MET A 1 -0.29 -27.81 -18.85
N LEU A 2 -1.19 -27.24 -18.05
CA LEU A 2 -1.88 -27.95 -16.96
C LEU A 2 -2.95 -28.91 -17.52
N LYS A 3 -3.15 -30.05 -16.87
CA LYS A 3 -4.12 -31.08 -17.26
C LYS A 3 -4.88 -31.61 -16.04
N TYR A 4 -6.20 -31.72 -16.11
CA TYR A 4 -6.99 -32.32 -15.04
C TYR A 4 -8.37 -32.77 -15.53
N GLN A 5 -8.77 -34.00 -15.20
CA GLN A 5 -10.06 -34.61 -15.59
C GLN A 5 -10.38 -34.51 -17.10
N GLY A 6 -9.38 -34.82 -17.96
CA GLY A 6 -9.54 -34.78 -19.41
C GLY A 6 -9.53 -33.38 -20.04
N ALA A 7 -9.51 -32.32 -19.23
CA ALA A 7 -9.34 -30.95 -19.68
C ALA A 7 -7.86 -30.55 -19.72
N ILE A 8 -7.49 -29.75 -20.72
CA ILE A 8 -6.13 -29.22 -20.90
C ILE A 8 -6.26 -27.71 -21.14
N ILE A 9 -5.49 -26.91 -20.38
CA ILE A 9 -5.33 -25.49 -20.69
C ILE A 9 -4.25 -25.32 -21.77
N SER A 10 -4.55 -24.55 -22.81
CA SER A 10 -3.55 -24.21 -23.84
C SER A 10 -2.47 -23.31 -23.24
N ASP A 11 -1.26 -23.37 -23.79
CA ASP A 11 -0.15 -22.54 -23.30
C ASP A 11 -0.41 -21.04 -23.50
N GLU A 12 -1.16 -20.67 -24.54
CA GLU A 12 -1.57 -19.29 -24.79
C GLU A 12 -2.50 -18.76 -23.70
N ILE A 13 -3.55 -19.52 -23.37
CA ILE A 13 -4.49 -19.15 -22.29
C ILE A 13 -3.77 -19.17 -20.94
N GLU A 14 -2.93 -20.18 -20.67
CA GLU A 14 -2.15 -20.27 -19.43
C GLU A 14 -1.29 -19.00 -19.23
N LYS A 15 -0.53 -18.58 -20.26
CA LYS A 15 0.30 -17.37 -20.22
C LYS A 15 -0.53 -16.09 -20.06
N MET A 16 -1.65 -15.98 -20.77
CA MET A 16 -2.55 -14.82 -20.66
C MET A 16 -3.10 -14.70 -19.23
N LEU A 17 -3.57 -15.80 -18.63
CA LEU A 17 -4.10 -15.79 -17.27
C LEU A 17 -3.03 -15.46 -16.24
N ILE A 18 -1.79 -15.94 -16.41
CA ILE A 18 -0.67 -15.57 -15.52
C ILE A 18 -0.41 -14.06 -15.60
N LYS A 19 -0.32 -13.51 -16.82
CA LYS A 19 -0.10 -12.06 -17.02
C LYS A 19 -1.23 -11.21 -16.43
N GLU A 20 -2.47 -11.64 -16.57
CA GLU A 20 -3.61 -10.93 -15.98
C GLU A 20 -3.64 -11.06 -14.46
N ALA A 21 -3.24 -12.21 -13.90
CA ALA A 21 -3.09 -12.40 -12.47
C ALA A 21 -2.03 -11.46 -11.88
N GLU A 22 -0.88 -11.30 -12.56
CA GLU A 22 0.15 -10.31 -12.20
C GLU A 22 -0.42 -8.88 -12.23
N ARG A 23 -1.11 -8.50 -13.30
CA ARG A 23 -1.71 -7.16 -13.44
C ARG A 23 -2.73 -6.85 -12.35
N LEU A 24 -3.49 -7.86 -11.94
CA LEU A 24 -4.51 -7.76 -10.88
C LEU A 24 -3.91 -7.96 -9.47
N ASN A 25 -2.65 -8.35 -9.36
CA ASN A 25 -2.00 -8.75 -8.11
C ASN A 25 -2.81 -9.82 -7.36
N VAL A 26 -3.10 -10.92 -8.04
CA VAL A 26 -3.80 -12.10 -7.48
C VAL A 26 -3.02 -13.38 -7.80
N PRO A 27 -3.19 -14.47 -7.04
CA PRO A 27 -2.52 -15.73 -7.35
C PRO A 27 -2.97 -16.28 -8.71
N PRO A 28 -2.08 -16.71 -9.63
CA PRO A 28 -2.48 -17.27 -10.92
C PRO A 28 -3.38 -18.49 -10.78
N SER A 29 -3.15 -19.28 -9.73
CA SER A 29 -3.97 -20.45 -9.44
C SER A 29 -5.44 -20.07 -9.33
N TYR A 30 -5.79 -18.87 -8.87
CA TYR A 30 -7.18 -18.44 -8.78
C TYR A 30 -7.85 -18.37 -10.16
N LEU A 31 -7.28 -17.62 -11.11
CA LEU A 31 -7.88 -17.46 -12.45
C LEU A 31 -7.91 -18.79 -13.20
N ILE A 32 -6.84 -19.57 -13.09
CA ILE A 32 -6.70 -20.88 -13.71
C ILE A 32 -7.75 -21.87 -13.16
N VAL A 33 -7.84 -22.00 -11.84
CA VAL A 33 -8.76 -22.94 -11.20
C VAL A 33 -10.20 -22.54 -11.42
N LYS A 34 -10.52 -21.23 -11.42
CA LYS A 34 -11.89 -20.77 -11.65
C LYS A 34 -12.44 -21.22 -13.00
N LEU A 35 -11.65 -21.12 -14.07
CA LEU A 35 -12.09 -21.57 -15.40
C LEU A 35 -12.14 -23.10 -15.53
N HIS A 36 -11.39 -23.84 -14.71
CA HIS A 36 -11.61 -25.28 -14.59
C HIS A 36 -12.89 -25.59 -13.83
N PHE A 37 -13.11 -24.91 -12.71
CA PHE A 37 -14.22 -25.13 -11.80
C PHE A 37 -15.57 -24.89 -12.49
N GLU A 38 -15.66 -23.82 -13.28
CA GLU A 38 -16.90 -23.46 -13.99
C GLU A 38 -17.03 -24.13 -15.36
N GLY A 39 -15.94 -24.16 -16.13
CA GLY A 39 -16.00 -24.49 -17.56
C GLY A 39 -15.20 -25.73 -17.97
N LEU A 40 -14.50 -26.39 -17.04
CA LEU A 40 -13.53 -27.45 -17.30
C LEU A 40 -12.51 -27.03 -18.38
N TRP A 41 -11.99 -25.80 -18.30
CA TRP A 41 -11.09 -25.21 -19.30
C TRP A 41 -11.59 -25.36 -20.75
N GLY A 42 -12.89 -25.23 -20.96
CA GLY A 42 -13.47 -25.21 -22.31
C GLY A 42 -14.19 -26.50 -22.70
N ILE A 43 -14.07 -27.59 -21.95
CA ILE A 43 -14.68 -28.87 -22.38
C ILE A 43 -16.12 -29.07 -21.88
N SER A 44 -16.61 -28.23 -20.96
CA SER A 44 -18.01 -28.28 -20.52
C SER A 44 -18.99 -28.00 -21.67
N ALA A 45 -20.23 -28.46 -21.56
CA ALA A 45 -21.26 -28.25 -22.59
C ALA A 45 -21.48 -26.77 -22.88
N VAL A 46 -21.53 -25.93 -21.83
CA VAL A 46 -21.71 -24.47 -21.94
C VAL A 46 -20.50 -23.83 -22.61
N ALA A 47 -19.28 -24.19 -22.19
CA ALA A 47 -18.08 -23.60 -22.77
C ALA A 47 -17.95 -23.91 -24.27
N LYS A 48 -18.28 -25.14 -24.69
CA LYS A 48 -18.27 -25.54 -26.11
C LYS A 48 -19.37 -24.87 -26.94
N ALA A 49 -20.58 -24.77 -26.39
CA ALA A 49 -21.72 -24.24 -27.13
C ALA A 49 -21.71 -22.71 -27.20
N ASP A 50 -21.19 -22.05 -26.16
CA ASP A 50 -21.40 -20.62 -25.94
C ASP A 50 -20.11 -19.81 -25.82
N ASN A 51 -18.94 -20.42 -26.00
CA ASN A 51 -17.63 -19.81 -25.74
C ASN A 51 -17.55 -19.19 -24.33
N ASN A 52 -18.25 -19.78 -23.36
CA ASN A 52 -18.44 -19.21 -22.02
C ASN A 52 -17.82 -20.12 -20.96
N LEU A 53 -16.56 -19.85 -20.60
CA LEU A 53 -15.76 -20.72 -19.73
C LEU A 53 -16.05 -20.51 -18.23
N SER A 54 -16.85 -19.50 -17.88
CA SER A 54 -17.07 -19.12 -16.49
C SER A 54 -18.54 -19.14 -16.06
N GLY A 55 -19.44 -19.56 -16.96
CA GLY A 55 -20.87 -19.70 -16.67
C GLY A 55 -21.61 -18.35 -16.60
N MET A 56 -21.12 -17.33 -17.30
CA MET A 56 -21.73 -15.99 -17.27
C MET A 56 -23.19 -16.04 -17.73
N SER A 57 -24.08 -15.65 -16.82
CA SER A 57 -25.53 -15.68 -17.02
C SER A 57 -26.01 -14.44 -17.74
N MET A 58 -26.98 -14.61 -18.64
CA MET A 58 -27.59 -13.52 -19.38
C MET A 58 -28.45 -12.65 -18.45
N PRO A 59 -28.32 -11.30 -18.49
CA PRO A 59 -29.04 -10.41 -17.57
C PRO A 59 -30.53 -10.27 -17.92
N ASN A 60 -30.94 -10.67 -19.13
CA ASN A 60 -32.33 -10.68 -19.58
C ASN A 60 -32.57 -11.90 -20.49
N ASN A 61 -33.84 -12.20 -20.75
CA ASN A 61 -34.24 -13.31 -21.63
C ASN A 61 -34.41 -12.88 -23.10
N GLY A 62 -33.88 -11.71 -23.49
CA GLY A 62 -33.99 -11.16 -24.82
C GLY A 62 -33.31 -12.05 -25.87
N LEU A 63 -33.91 -12.13 -27.06
CA LEU A 63 -33.34 -12.87 -28.19
C LEU A 63 -32.26 -12.09 -28.93
N ASN A 64 -32.33 -10.76 -28.86
CA ASN A 64 -31.43 -9.88 -29.58
C ASN A 64 -30.07 -9.81 -28.90
N ALA A 65 -29.01 -9.66 -29.72
CA ALA A 65 -27.69 -9.35 -29.19
C ALA A 65 -27.70 -8.01 -28.46
N PHE A 66 -26.89 -7.88 -27.41
CA PHE A 66 -26.71 -6.62 -26.70
C PHE A 66 -25.25 -6.39 -26.32
N THR A 67 -24.90 -5.11 -26.24
CA THR A 67 -23.54 -4.67 -25.94
C THR A 67 -23.30 -4.67 -24.43
N ARG A 68 -22.29 -5.41 -23.98
CA ARG A 68 -21.81 -5.42 -22.61
C ARG A 68 -21.03 -4.13 -22.30
N PRO A 69 -20.87 -3.74 -21.02
CA PRO A 69 -20.04 -2.59 -20.65
C PRO A 69 -18.56 -2.71 -21.06
N SER A 70 -18.08 -3.91 -21.38
CA SER A 70 -16.77 -4.17 -21.98
C SER A 70 -16.68 -3.82 -23.48
N GLY A 71 -17.81 -3.46 -24.10
CA GLY A 71 -17.96 -3.28 -25.54
C GLY A 71 -18.19 -4.56 -26.33
N VAL A 72 -18.21 -5.72 -25.66
CA VAL A 72 -18.44 -7.03 -26.30
C VAL A 72 -19.92 -7.21 -26.61
N GLN A 73 -20.22 -7.67 -27.82
CA GLN A 73 -21.57 -8.08 -28.20
C GLN A 73 -21.82 -9.52 -27.74
N VAL A 74 -22.91 -9.74 -27.01
CA VAL A 74 -23.32 -11.08 -26.59
C VAL A 74 -24.76 -11.35 -27.00
N LYS A 75 -25.08 -12.62 -27.28
CA LYS A 75 -26.45 -13.07 -27.56
C LYS A 75 -26.86 -14.19 -26.61
N ARG A 76 -28.11 -14.64 -26.72
CA ARG A 76 -28.64 -15.71 -25.88
C ARG A 76 -27.98 -17.04 -26.22
N GLY A 77 -27.39 -17.67 -25.20
CA GLY A 77 -26.78 -18.99 -25.29
C GLY A 77 -27.69 -20.10 -24.81
N THR A 78 -27.08 -21.19 -24.35
CA THR A 78 -27.77 -22.37 -23.83
C THR A 78 -28.57 -22.07 -22.56
N LYS A 79 -29.58 -22.91 -22.28
CA LYS A 79 -30.44 -22.78 -21.10
C LYS A 79 -29.65 -23.14 -19.84
N ARG A 80 -29.83 -22.36 -18.76
CA ARG A 80 -29.30 -22.68 -17.44
C ARG A 80 -30.07 -23.84 -16.79
N PRO A 81 -29.50 -24.48 -15.75
CA PRO A 81 -30.21 -25.46 -14.95
C PRO A 81 -31.60 -24.97 -14.51
N ALA A 82 -32.58 -25.87 -14.49
CA ALA A 82 -33.99 -25.51 -14.28
C ALA A 82 -34.24 -24.77 -12.95
N ASN A 83 -33.48 -25.11 -11.91
CA ASN A 83 -33.50 -24.48 -10.58
C ASN A 83 -32.91 -23.07 -10.55
N GLU A 84 -32.09 -22.69 -11.53
CA GLU A 84 -31.48 -21.36 -11.61
C GLU A 84 -32.26 -20.40 -12.52
N GLY A 85 -32.91 -20.95 -13.55
CA GLY A 85 -33.65 -20.18 -14.54
C GLY A 85 -32.76 -19.33 -15.48
N GLY A 86 -33.34 -18.95 -16.62
CA GLY A 86 -32.67 -18.10 -17.61
C GLY A 86 -31.70 -18.85 -18.54
N TYR A 87 -30.78 -18.08 -19.13
CA TYR A 87 -29.86 -18.53 -20.18
C TYR A 87 -28.43 -18.07 -19.88
N TYR A 88 -27.44 -18.79 -20.42
CA TYR A 88 -26.06 -18.33 -20.46
C TYR A 88 -25.87 -17.28 -21.56
N MET A 89 -24.81 -16.48 -21.44
CA MET A 89 -24.35 -15.64 -22.55
C MET A 89 -23.61 -16.50 -23.57
N HIS A 90 -23.86 -16.24 -24.85
CA HIS A 90 -23.07 -16.74 -25.98
C HIS A 90 -22.16 -15.64 -26.51
N TYR A 91 -20.86 -15.95 -26.53
CA TYR A 91 -19.80 -15.11 -27.09
C TYR A 91 -19.41 -15.58 -28.49
N SER A 92 -19.09 -14.63 -29.38
CA SER A 92 -18.68 -14.97 -30.75
C SER A 92 -17.34 -15.70 -30.80
N SER A 93 -16.47 -15.45 -29.82
CA SER A 93 -15.15 -16.08 -29.68
C SER A 93 -14.73 -16.17 -28.21
N LEU A 94 -13.66 -16.92 -27.94
CA LEU A 94 -13.03 -16.93 -26.62
C LEU A 94 -12.39 -15.58 -26.27
N ASP A 95 -11.90 -14.83 -27.26
CA ASP A 95 -11.34 -13.49 -27.02
C ASP A 95 -12.41 -12.52 -26.51
N ASP A 96 -13.61 -12.57 -27.09
CA ASP A 96 -14.76 -11.80 -26.62
C ASP A 96 -15.15 -12.18 -25.20
N PHE A 97 -15.15 -13.48 -24.90
CA PHE A 97 -15.37 -13.97 -23.54
C PHE A 97 -14.32 -13.44 -22.56
N PHE A 98 -13.03 -13.58 -22.87
CA PHE A 98 -11.96 -13.12 -21.99
C PHE A 98 -12.01 -11.61 -21.80
N LYS A 99 -12.27 -10.84 -22.86
CA LYS A 99 -12.45 -9.39 -22.79
C LYS A 99 -13.58 -9.00 -21.82
N ASP A 100 -14.75 -9.64 -21.90
CA ASP A 100 -15.87 -9.34 -21.00
C ASP A 100 -15.65 -9.85 -19.57
N TRP A 101 -15.14 -11.07 -19.42
CA TRP A 101 -14.89 -11.69 -18.12
C TRP A 101 -13.81 -10.94 -17.33
N LEU A 102 -12.66 -10.64 -17.95
CA LEU A 102 -11.58 -9.86 -17.36
C LEU A 102 -12.04 -8.44 -17.02
N TYR A 103 -12.93 -7.85 -17.84
CA TYR A 103 -13.55 -6.58 -17.53
C TYR A 103 -14.34 -6.65 -16.21
N LEU A 104 -15.09 -7.71 -15.93
CA LEU A 104 -15.84 -7.82 -14.67
C LEU A 104 -14.95 -7.89 -13.43
N ILE A 105 -13.79 -8.52 -13.54
CA ILE A 105 -12.85 -8.74 -12.43
C ILE A 105 -11.70 -7.73 -12.37
N ARG A 106 -11.72 -6.71 -13.25
CA ARG A 106 -10.75 -5.61 -13.22
C ARG A 106 -10.83 -4.87 -11.88
N ARG A 107 -9.74 -4.19 -11.50
CA ARG A 107 -9.72 -3.31 -10.32
C ARG A 107 -10.85 -2.27 -10.41
N GLY A 108 -11.70 -2.19 -9.38
CA GLY A 108 -12.91 -1.35 -9.38
C GLY A 108 -14.09 -1.90 -10.20
N GLY A 109 -14.02 -3.15 -10.66
CA GLY A 109 -15.05 -3.84 -11.44
C GLY A 109 -16.26 -4.28 -10.61
N SER A 110 -16.97 -5.31 -11.10
CA SER A 110 -18.12 -5.86 -10.39
C SER A 110 -17.69 -6.81 -9.27
N TYR A 111 -16.51 -7.40 -9.38
CA TYR A 111 -15.94 -8.31 -8.39
C TYR A 111 -14.64 -7.74 -7.83
N ASN A 112 -14.49 -7.84 -6.51
CA ASN A 112 -13.42 -7.21 -5.74
C ASN A 112 -12.27 -8.20 -5.49
N ILE A 113 -11.65 -8.71 -6.56
CA ILE A 113 -10.58 -9.70 -6.42
C ILE A 113 -9.17 -9.11 -6.47
N ALA A 114 -8.99 -7.94 -7.09
CA ALA A 114 -7.68 -7.35 -7.26
C ALA A 114 -6.98 -7.16 -5.90
N ASP A 115 -5.67 -7.34 -5.89
CA ASP A 115 -4.81 -7.18 -4.71
C ASP A 115 -5.08 -8.21 -3.60
N SER A 116 -5.71 -9.35 -3.94
CA SER A 116 -5.88 -10.48 -3.02
C SER A 116 -4.56 -11.22 -2.81
N GLY A 117 -4.01 -11.17 -1.60
CA GLY A 117 -2.76 -11.86 -1.23
C GLY A 117 -2.83 -13.39 -1.16
N SER A 118 -4.03 -13.97 -1.33
CA SER A 118 -4.24 -15.42 -1.28
C SER A 118 -5.39 -15.87 -2.18
N PHE A 119 -5.39 -17.16 -2.50
CA PHE A 119 -6.45 -17.79 -3.29
C PHE A 119 -7.81 -17.63 -2.59
N ASP A 120 -7.86 -17.83 -1.27
CA ASP A 120 -9.06 -17.71 -0.47
C ASP A 120 -9.62 -16.26 -0.48
N GLN A 121 -8.75 -15.25 -0.41
CA GLN A 121 -9.15 -13.85 -0.54
C GLN A 121 -9.69 -13.53 -1.94
N ALA A 122 -9.04 -14.04 -2.99
CA ALA A 122 -9.51 -13.84 -4.37
C ALA A 122 -10.90 -14.49 -4.58
N VAL A 123 -11.14 -15.67 -4.01
CA VAL A 123 -12.46 -16.30 -4.01
C VAL A 123 -13.46 -15.46 -3.23
N LYS A 124 -13.10 -14.97 -2.03
CA LYS A 124 -13.97 -14.10 -1.22
C LYS A 124 -14.40 -12.85 -1.99
N GLY A 125 -13.47 -12.23 -2.73
CA GLY A 125 -13.69 -11.06 -3.57
C GLY A 125 -14.71 -11.24 -4.69
N MET A 126 -15.14 -12.47 -4.99
CA MET A 126 -16.21 -12.76 -5.95
C MET A 126 -17.62 -12.72 -5.35
N PHE A 127 -17.74 -12.51 -4.03
CA PHE A 127 -19.01 -12.50 -3.31
C PHE A 127 -19.24 -11.15 -2.64
N ARG A 128 -20.51 -10.80 -2.38
CA ARG A 128 -20.84 -9.58 -1.62
C ARG A 128 -20.18 -9.59 -0.24
N HIS A 129 -20.00 -10.78 0.35
CA HIS A 129 -19.22 -10.98 1.57
C HIS A 129 -17.75 -10.50 1.48
N GLY A 130 -17.16 -10.44 0.29
CA GLY A 130 -15.83 -9.86 0.01
C GLY A 130 -15.85 -8.50 -0.67
N GLY A 131 -17.02 -7.83 -0.73
CA GLY A 131 -17.16 -6.51 -1.34
C GLY A 131 -17.47 -6.51 -2.84
N ALA A 132 -17.80 -7.65 -3.44
CA ALA A 132 -18.35 -7.66 -4.80
C ALA A 132 -19.74 -7.01 -4.85
N LYS A 133 -20.15 -6.56 -6.05
CA LYS A 133 -21.51 -6.07 -6.28
C LYS A 133 -22.56 -7.20 -6.22
N TYR A 134 -22.16 -8.40 -6.60
CA TYR A 134 -23.04 -9.57 -6.70
C TYR A 134 -22.33 -10.81 -6.16
N ASP A 135 -23.10 -11.82 -5.72
CA ASP A 135 -22.55 -13.14 -5.47
C ASP A 135 -22.35 -13.86 -6.79
N TYR A 136 -21.12 -14.32 -7.06
CA TYR A 136 -20.81 -14.99 -8.32
C TYR A 136 -21.61 -16.28 -8.53
N ALA A 137 -21.84 -17.03 -7.47
CA ALA A 137 -22.59 -18.29 -7.48
C ALA A 137 -23.60 -18.32 -6.35
N THR A 138 -24.78 -18.89 -6.60
CA THR A 138 -25.83 -19.00 -5.60
C THR A 138 -25.60 -20.16 -4.64
N MET A 139 -24.82 -21.17 -5.03
CA MET A 139 -24.61 -22.42 -4.30
C MET A 139 -25.91 -23.08 -3.81
N ASN A 140 -27.03 -22.85 -4.53
CA ASN A 140 -28.38 -23.24 -4.12
C ASN A 140 -28.82 -22.73 -2.74
N LEU A 141 -28.26 -21.60 -2.29
CA LEU A 141 -28.60 -20.93 -1.04
C LEU A 141 -29.37 -19.63 -1.31
N PRO A 142 -30.21 -19.16 -0.38
CA PRO A 142 -30.96 -17.89 -0.50
C PRO A 142 -30.06 -16.66 -0.65
N ASP A 143 -30.60 -15.59 -1.25
CA ASP A 143 -29.84 -14.36 -1.48
C ASP A 143 -29.37 -13.66 -0.20
N SER A 144 -30.10 -13.83 0.90
CA SER A 144 -29.69 -13.32 2.22
C SER A 144 -28.43 -13.99 2.79
N GLN A 145 -27.98 -15.11 2.24
CA GLN A 145 -26.90 -15.94 2.79
C GLN A 145 -25.58 -15.82 2.01
N SER A 146 -25.17 -14.60 1.65
CA SER A 146 -23.93 -14.36 0.88
C SER A 146 -22.68 -14.98 1.52
N LYS A 147 -22.56 -14.95 2.86
CA LYS A 147 -21.44 -15.57 3.58
C LYS A 147 -21.40 -17.09 3.36
N GLN A 148 -22.54 -17.77 3.52
CA GLN A 148 -22.63 -19.22 3.35
C GLN A 148 -22.43 -19.64 1.88
N ARG A 149 -22.91 -18.82 0.93
CA ARG A 149 -22.62 -18.99 -0.50
C ARG A 149 -21.11 -18.96 -0.78
N TYR A 150 -20.42 -17.97 -0.24
CA TYR A 150 -18.98 -17.86 -0.32
C TYR A 150 -18.28 -19.08 0.32
N GLU A 151 -18.65 -19.47 1.54
CA GLU A 151 -18.01 -20.59 2.25
C GLU A 151 -18.16 -21.91 1.49
N ALA A 152 -19.36 -22.18 0.96
CA ALA A 152 -19.63 -23.36 0.14
C ALA A 152 -18.81 -23.34 -1.17
N TYR A 153 -18.74 -22.19 -1.84
CA TYR A 153 -17.97 -22.05 -3.08
C TYR A 153 -16.46 -22.18 -2.83
N LEU A 154 -15.94 -21.57 -1.76
CA LEU A 154 -14.54 -21.66 -1.36
C LEU A 154 -14.14 -23.12 -1.10
N LYS A 155 -14.97 -23.90 -0.41
CA LYS A 155 -14.72 -25.32 -0.18
C LYS A 155 -14.50 -26.08 -1.49
N GLY A 156 -15.37 -25.87 -2.48
CA GLY A 156 -15.26 -26.48 -3.80
C GLY A 156 -14.02 -26.02 -4.57
N MET A 157 -13.74 -24.72 -4.57
CA MET A 157 -12.58 -24.12 -5.24
C MET A 157 -11.26 -24.61 -4.65
N LYS A 158 -11.14 -24.71 -3.31
CA LYS A 158 -9.92 -25.22 -2.65
C LYS A 158 -9.67 -26.68 -2.98
N ALA A 159 -10.71 -27.52 -2.89
CA ALA A 159 -10.61 -28.92 -3.28
C ALA A 159 -10.20 -29.06 -4.76
N ARG A 160 -10.76 -28.22 -5.65
CA ARG A 160 -10.39 -28.22 -7.07
C ARG A 160 -8.95 -27.77 -7.30
N ARG A 161 -8.52 -26.68 -6.63
CA ARG A 161 -7.13 -26.19 -6.69
C ARG A 161 -6.17 -27.28 -6.28
N GLN A 162 -6.41 -27.90 -5.13
CA GLN A 162 -5.56 -28.97 -4.59
C GLN A 162 -5.44 -30.13 -5.59
N ALA A 163 -6.57 -30.64 -6.09
CA ALA A 163 -6.56 -31.77 -7.01
C ALA A 163 -5.86 -31.46 -8.36
N ILE A 164 -6.06 -30.25 -8.91
CA ILE A 164 -5.32 -29.81 -10.10
C ILE A 164 -3.82 -29.72 -9.78
N ASN A 165 -3.46 -29.15 -8.64
CA ASN A 165 -2.06 -28.97 -8.26
C ASN A 165 -1.33 -30.31 -8.10
N GLU A 166 -1.95 -31.26 -7.40
CA GLU A 166 -1.44 -32.63 -7.21
C GLU A 166 -1.28 -33.34 -8.55
N ALA A 167 -2.28 -33.28 -9.44
CA ALA A 167 -2.21 -33.88 -10.77
C ALA A 167 -1.14 -33.26 -11.68
N ASN A 168 -0.60 -32.09 -11.32
CA ASN A 168 0.39 -31.37 -12.11
C ASN A 168 1.69 -31.12 -11.33
N GLY A 169 1.98 -31.96 -10.32
CA GLY A 169 3.27 -31.97 -9.61
C GLY A 169 3.59 -30.67 -8.86
N GLY A 170 2.58 -30.00 -8.28
CA GLY A 170 2.79 -28.77 -7.51
C GLY A 170 2.84 -27.49 -8.36
N LYS A 171 2.57 -27.57 -9.66
CA LYS A 171 2.73 -26.44 -10.58
C LYS A 171 1.87 -25.21 -10.22
N LEU A 172 0.69 -25.35 -9.60
CA LEU A 172 -0.08 -24.19 -9.16
C LEU A 172 0.55 -23.51 -7.94
N ASP A 173 1.17 -24.28 -7.05
CA ASP A 173 1.96 -23.70 -5.96
C ASP A 173 3.20 -22.99 -6.51
N ASP A 174 3.90 -23.58 -7.49
CA ASP A 174 5.02 -22.91 -8.16
C ASP A 174 4.58 -21.61 -8.83
N LEU A 175 3.40 -21.56 -9.46
CA LEU A 175 2.89 -20.35 -10.10
C LEU A 175 2.51 -19.28 -9.07
N ASP A 176 1.83 -19.66 -7.99
CA ASP A 176 1.50 -18.75 -6.90
C ASP A 176 2.76 -18.28 -6.17
N GLN A 177 3.76 -19.15 -5.99
CA GLN A 177 5.07 -18.82 -5.45
C GLN A 177 5.90 -17.98 -6.42
N LYS A 178 5.79 -18.18 -7.74
CA LYS A 178 6.45 -17.32 -8.74
C LYS A 178 5.82 -15.95 -8.81
N ILE A 179 4.57 -15.77 -8.41
CA ILE A 179 4.02 -14.42 -8.17
C ILE A 179 4.44 -13.91 -6.78
N LYS A 180 4.46 -14.75 -5.75
CA LYS A 180 5.03 -14.47 -4.41
C LYS A 180 6.56 -14.54 -4.33
N GLY A 181 7.26 -14.58 -5.47
CA GLY A 181 8.68 -14.98 -5.61
C GLY A 181 9.32 -14.39 -6.85
N ALA A 182 8.51 -13.88 -7.78
CA ALA A 182 8.70 -12.58 -8.43
C ALA A 182 8.58 -11.41 -7.42
N ASP A 183 8.40 -11.71 -6.12
CA ASP A 183 8.90 -10.91 -5.00
C ASP A 183 10.43 -10.74 -5.09
N GLN A 184 10.88 -10.00 -6.08
CA GLN A 184 11.64 -8.80 -5.75
C GLN A 184 10.62 -7.79 -5.22
N MET A 185 10.41 -7.83 -3.90
CA MET A 185 9.83 -6.75 -3.10
C MET A 185 8.38 -6.38 -3.45
N THR A 186 7.39 -7.06 -2.86
CA THR A 186 6.12 -6.38 -2.56
C THR A 186 6.45 -5.16 -1.71
N ALA A 187 6.46 -3.99 -2.33
CA ALA A 187 6.88 -2.77 -1.67
C ALA A 187 5.98 -2.49 -0.47
N THR A 188 6.61 -2.33 0.69
CA THR A 188 5.98 -1.83 1.92
C THR A 188 6.44 -0.38 2.12
N ALA A 189 5.72 0.39 2.93
CA ALA A 189 6.20 1.71 3.33
C ALA A 189 7.61 1.62 3.95
N SER A 190 7.85 0.60 4.78
CA SER A 190 9.16 0.39 5.41
C SER A 190 10.26 0.05 4.42
N THR A 191 10.01 -0.76 3.39
CA THR A 191 11.04 -1.06 2.38
C THR A 191 11.42 0.17 1.56
N VAL A 192 10.44 1.01 1.21
CA VAL A 192 10.71 2.29 0.53
C VAL A 192 11.54 3.24 1.40
N ILE A 193 11.15 3.43 2.66
CA ILE A 193 11.89 4.33 3.56
C ILE A 193 13.29 3.78 3.88
N ASN A 194 13.43 2.47 4.06
CA ASN A 194 14.74 1.84 4.28
C ASN A 194 15.63 1.91 3.03
N GLU A 195 15.05 1.83 1.83
CA GLU A 195 15.79 2.04 0.59
C GLU A 195 16.23 3.50 0.48
N ALA A 196 15.35 4.47 0.71
CA ALA A 196 15.69 5.90 0.70
C ALA A 196 16.83 6.24 1.67
N LYS A 197 16.80 5.66 2.89
CA LYS A 197 17.83 5.84 3.93
C LYS A 197 19.24 5.49 3.47
N LYS A 198 19.41 4.49 2.59
CA LYS A 198 20.73 4.10 2.06
C LYS A 198 21.43 5.22 1.29
N TRP A 199 20.67 6.23 0.87
CA TRP A 199 21.17 7.33 0.05
C TRP A 199 21.34 8.63 0.83
N LEU A 200 21.04 8.67 2.14
CA LEU A 200 21.27 9.84 2.99
C LEU A 200 22.71 10.37 2.86
N GLY A 201 22.85 11.69 2.83
CA GLY A 201 24.13 12.37 2.63
C GLY A 201 24.67 12.32 1.20
N SER A 202 23.92 11.78 0.24
CA SER A 202 24.36 11.79 -1.16
C SER A 202 24.28 13.19 -1.73
N ASN A 203 25.44 13.76 -2.02
CA ASN A 203 25.58 15.11 -2.54
C ASN A 203 25.55 15.15 -4.07
N LYS A 204 24.93 16.18 -4.65
CA LYS A 204 25.00 16.47 -6.11
C LYS A 204 26.46 16.51 -6.56
N TRP A 205 26.71 15.99 -7.75
CA TRP A 205 28.04 15.72 -8.35
C TRP A 205 28.85 14.57 -7.72
N GLY A 206 28.45 14.10 -6.54
CA GLY A 206 29.07 12.93 -5.90
C GLY A 206 28.78 11.61 -6.61
N ALA A 207 29.54 10.57 -6.26
CA ALA A 207 29.40 9.24 -6.86
C ALA A 207 27.98 8.65 -6.69
N ASN A 208 27.37 8.84 -5.52
CA ASN A 208 26.01 8.36 -5.28
C ASN A 208 24.95 9.14 -6.06
N HIS A 209 25.13 10.46 -6.24
CA HIS A 209 24.25 11.23 -7.11
C HIS A 209 24.27 10.70 -8.55
N LYS A 210 25.45 10.41 -9.12
CA LYS A 210 25.55 9.78 -10.44
C LYS A 210 24.82 8.45 -10.50
N LYS A 211 24.98 7.57 -9.49
CA LYS A 211 24.26 6.29 -9.40
C LYS A 211 22.73 6.45 -9.36
N ILE A 212 22.22 7.49 -8.69
CA ILE A 212 20.77 7.79 -8.65
C ILE A 212 20.28 8.16 -10.05
N ILE A 213 20.96 9.10 -10.73
CA ILE A 213 20.59 9.55 -12.07
C ILE A 213 20.70 8.39 -13.08
N ASP A 214 21.80 7.65 -13.07
CA ASP A 214 22.02 6.50 -13.94
C ASP A 214 21.01 5.38 -13.69
N GLY A 215 20.70 5.12 -12.41
CA GLY A 215 19.72 4.12 -12.02
C GLY A 215 18.31 4.45 -12.49
N TYR A 216 17.90 5.72 -12.43
CA TYR A 216 16.65 6.18 -13.04
C TYR A 216 16.69 5.99 -14.56
N ASN A 217 17.78 6.46 -15.18
CA ASN A 217 18.00 6.40 -16.63
C ASN A 217 18.23 4.98 -17.16
N ALA A 218 18.39 3.96 -16.34
CA ALA A 218 18.50 2.57 -16.79
C ALA A 218 17.13 1.92 -17.04
N VAL A 219 16.04 2.45 -16.45
CA VAL A 219 14.71 1.83 -16.53
C VAL A 219 13.92 2.39 -17.70
N ARG A 220 13.57 1.51 -18.65
CA ARG A 220 12.85 1.82 -19.89
C ARG A 220 11.38 1.39 -19.84
N PRO A 221 10.48 2.06 -20.58
CA PRO A 221 10.72 3.29 -21.34
C PRO A 221 10.97 4.49 -20.41
N LEU A 222 11.70 5.50 -20.87
CA LEU A 222 11.87 6.73 -20.07
C LEU A 222 10.54 7.48 -19.99
N PRO A 223 10.12 7.96 -18.80
CA PRO A 223 9.03 8.92 -18.71
C PRO A 223 9.27 10.07 -19.70
N ARG A 224 8.28 10.36 -20.54
CA ARG A 224 8.33 11.39 -21.59
C ARG A 224 9.46 11.23 -22.62
N GLY A 225 10.15 10.10 -22.65
CA GLY A 225 11.33 9.88 -23.50
C GLY A 225 12.57 10.66 -23.06
N TYR A 226 12.59 11.25 -21.86
CA TYR A 226 13.67 12.13 -21.40
C TYR A 226 14.68 11.40 -20.51
N ALA A 227 15.97 11.55 -20.82
CA ALA A 227 17.07 11.06 -19.99
C ALA A 227 17.61 12.21 -19.13
N VAL A 228 17.55 12.04 -17.80
CA VAL A 228 17.94 13.05 -16.82
C VAL A 228 19.44 13.30 -16.88
N GLN A 229 19.86 14.56 -16.88
CA GLN A 229 21.26 14.96 -16.85
C GLN A 229 21.73 15.14 -15.40
N TYR A 230 23.05 15.01 -15.16
CA TYR A 230 23.61 15.23 -13.81
C TYR A 230 23.46 16.67 -13.30
N SER A 231 23.24 17.64 -14.19
CA SER A 231 23.01 19.04 -13.83
C SER A 231 21.58 19.32 -13.40
N ASP A 232 20.62 18.44 -13.70
CA ASP A 232 19.21 18.72 -13.48
C ASP A 232 18.85 18.71 -11.99
N ASP A 233 17.66 19.24 -11.69
CA ASP A 233 17.03 19.00 -10.41
C ASP A 233 16.59 17.54 -10.31
N TRP A 234 16.82 16.93 -9.14
CA TRP A 234 16.78 15.47 -9.01
C TRP A 234 15.94 14.99 -7.81
N CYS A 235 15.11 15.85 -7.24
CA CYS A 235 14.21 15.47 -6.15
C CYS A 235 13.24 14.35 -6.56
N ASP A 236 12.60 14.49 -7.71
CA ASP A 236 11.65 13.50 -8.21
C ASP A 236 12.36 12.29 -8.85
N THR A 237 13.50 12.54 -9.50
CA THR A 237 14.40 11.48 -9.95
C THR A 237 14.80 10.56 -8.79
N PHE A 238 15.11 11.12 -7.62
CA PHE A 238 15.39 10.36 -6.40
C PHE A 238 14.18 9.54 -5.94
N VAL A 239 12.99 10.15 -5.88
CA VAL A 239 11.74 9.45 -5.49
C VAL A 239 11.47 8.26 -6.42
N SER A 240 11.54 8.47 -7.74
CA SER A 240 11.38 7.43 -8.75
C SER A 240 12.46 6.35 -8.68
N PHE A 241 13.71 6.74 -8.45
CA PHE A 241 14.83 5.81 -8.30
C PHE A 241 14.65 4.91 -7.06
N VAL A 242 14.28 5.48 -5.91
CA VAL A 242 13.96 4.70 -4.70
C VAL A 242 12.79 3.76 -4.97
N ALA A 243 11.75 4.22 -5.66
CA ALA A 243 10.60 3.37 -5.98
C ALA A 243 10.99 2.19 -6.88
N VAL A 244 11.89 2.39 -7.85
CA VAL A 244 12.44 1.28 -8.64
C VAL A 244 13.19 0.28 -7.75
N LYS A 245 14.09 0.77 -6.90
CA LYS A 245 14.93 -0.09 -6.03
C LYS A 245 14.12 -0.83 -4.98
N ALA A 246 13.03 -0.23 -4.50
CA ALA A 246 12.16 -0.79 -3.49
C ALA A 246 11.01 -1.65 -4.03
N GLY A 247 10.91 -1.84 -5.36
CA GLY A 247 9.79 -2.56 -5.99
C GLY A 247 8.46 -1.78 -6.01
N ALA A 248 8.49 -0.47 -5.70
CA ALA A 248 7.31 0.39 -5.58
C ALA A 248 6.96 1.18 -6.87
N LYS A 249 7.74 1.04 -7.95
CA LYS A 249 7.58 1.84 -9.18
C LYS A 249 6.17 1.74 -9.79
N ASP A 250 5.52 0.58 -9.66
CA ASP A 250 4.18 0.39 -10.24
C ASP A 250 3.08 0.96 -9.33
N LEU A 251 3.39 1.12 -8.03
CA LEU A 251 2.49 1.73 -7.04
C LEU A 251 2.41 3.24 -7.21
N ILE A 252 3.54 3.90 -7.48
CA ILE A 252 3.60 5.37 -7.56
C ILE A 252 3.74 5.88 -9.00
N GLY A 253 4.31 5.09 -9.89
CA GLY A 253 4.75 5.53 -11.21
C GLY A 253 6.25 5.86 -11.23
N ARG A 254 6.69 6.51 -12.31
CA ARG A 254 8.01 7.11 -12.43
C ARG A 254 7.91 8.39 -13.22
N GLU A 255 8.65 9.40 -12.78
CA GLU A 255 8.80 10.69 -13.41
C GLU A 255 10.03 11.41 -12.82
N CYS A 256 10.52 12.44 -13.51
CA CYS A 256 11.57 13.33 -13.00
C CYS A 256 11.11 14.78 -12.82
N GLY A 257 9.86 15.09 -13.18
CA GLY A 257 9.19 16.36 -12.93
C GLY A 257 8.02 16.25 -11.96
N VAL A 258 8.13 16.95 -10.82
CA VAL A 258 7.19 16.90 -9.68
C VAL A 258 5.71 17.00 -10.08
N GLU A 259 5.32 18.02 -10.85
CA GLU A 259 3.90 18.21 -11.23
C GLU A 259 3.39 17.07 -12.12
N ARG A 260 4.24 16.56 -13.02
CA ARG A 260 3.87 15.44 -13.88
C ARG A 260 3.73 14.15 -13.08
N HIS A 261 4.55 13.95 -12.05
CA HIS A 261 4.39 12.81 -11.14
C HIS A 261 3.09 12.92 -10.34
N LYS A 262 2.70 14.14 -9.94
CA LYS A 262 1.39 14.39 -9.32
C LYS A 262 0.25 13.99 -10.23
N ASP A 263 0.33 14.25 -11.54
CA ASP A 263 -0.70 13.82 -12.49
C ASP A 263 -0.79 12.29 -12.56
N ILE A 264 0.35 11.58 -12.54
CA ILE A 264 0.37 10.11 -12.42
C ILE A 264 -0.28 9.66 -11.09
N PHE A 265 -0.03 10.36 -9.98
CA PHE A 265 -0.66 10.06 -8.70
C PHE A 265 -2.18 10.24 -8.74
N LYS A 266 -2.69 11.25 -9.46
CA LYS A 266 -4.13 11.46 -9.69
C LYS A 266 -4.71 10.34 -10.56
N GLU A 267 -4.05 10.00 -11.67
CA GLU A 267 -4.47 8.91 -12.57
C GLU A 267 -4.56 7.57 -11.84
N LYS A 268 -3.62 7.30 -10.92
CA LYS A 268 -3.60 6.11 -10.06
C LYS A 268 -4.60 6.19 -8.90
N GLY A 269 -5.25 7.32 -8.68
CA GLY A 269 -6.18 7.53 -7.56
C GLY A 269 -5.50 7.42 -6.20
N ILE A 270 -4.23 7.83 -6.09
CA ILE A 270 -3.45 7.83 -4.85
C ILE A 270 -3.12 9.23 -4.35
N TRP A 271 -3.31 10.28 -5.17
CA TRP A 271 -3.21 11.67 -4.72
C TRP A 271 -4.39 12.03 -3.81
N LEU A 272 -4.10 12.37 -2.54
CA LEU A 272 -5.11 12.65 -1.51
C LEU A 272 -5.24 14.15 -1.20
N GLY A 273 -4.34 14.98 -1.71
CA GLY A 273 -4.24 16.38 -1.29
C GLY A 273 -3.80 16.48 0.18
N LEU A 274 -4.29 17.49 0.90
CA LEU A 274 -3.90 17.71 2.29
C LEU A 274 -4.72 16.82 3.23
N VAL A 275 -4.14 15.66 3.57
CA VAL A 275 -4.67 14.71 4.55
C VAL A 275 -3.61 14.41 5.59
N ARG A 276 -4.00 13.85 6.75
CA ARG A 276 -3.02 13.40 7.73
C ARG A 276 -2.12 12.32 7.09
N PRO A 277 -0.80 12.55 7.02
CA PRO A 277 0.09 11.65 6.30
C PRO A 277 0.36 10.37 7.10
N ARG A 278 0.86 9.37 6.39
CA ARG A 278 1.40 8.12 6.92
C ARG A 278 2.84 7.95 6.44
N VAL A 279 3.59 7.11 7.16
CA VAL A 279 4.93 6.70 6.72
C VAL A 279 4.84 6.07 5.34
N GLY A 280 5.76 6.45 4.45
CA GLY A 280 5.79 6.03 3.06
C GLY A 280 4.90 6.85 2.11
N ASP A 281 4.04 7.74 2.61
CA ASP A 281 3.35 8.68 1.71
C ASP A 281 4.40 9.52 0.95
N VAL A 282 4.12 9.79 -0.32
CA VAL A 282 4.90 10.74 -1.12
C VAL A 282 4.35 12.14 -0.85
N ILE A 283 5.21 13.07 -0.48
CA ILE A 283 4.84 14.46 -0.17
C ILE A 283 5.24 15.39 -1.31
N ILE A 284 4.36 16.32 -1.70
CA ILE A 284 4.67 17.39 -2.66
C ILE A 284 4.59 18.75 -1.98
N PHE A 285 5.58 19.59 -2.27
CA PHE A 285 5.66 20.97 -1.80
C PHE A 285 5.39 21.97 -2.91
N ASN A 286 4.85 23.12 -2.51
CA ASN A 286 4.86 24.35 -3.27
C ASN A 286 5.44 25.46 -2.39
N TRP A 287 6.63 25.95 -2.73
CA TRP A 287 7.37 26.90 -1.89
C TRP A 287 6.78 28.32 -1.90
N SER A 288 5.87 28.63 -2.83
CA SER A 288 5.10 29.88 -2.80
C SER A 288 3.94 29.87 -1.80
N GLY A 289 3.64 28.71 -1.18
CA GLY A 289 2.49 28.54 -0.29
C GLY A 289 1.15 28.39 -1.01
N ASN A 290 1.13 28.48 -2.34
CA ASN A 290 -0.06 28.24 -3.14
C ASN A 290 -0.28 26.73 -3.33
N ARG A 291 -1.12 26.12 -2.47
CA ARG A 291 -1.46 24.70 -2.58
C ARG A 291 -2.15 24.30 -3.89
N GLY A 292 -2.79 25.24 -4.59
CA GLY A 292 -3.37 24.99 -5.91
C GLY A 292 -2.35 25.08 -7.06
N GLY A 293 -1.13 25.57 -6.79
CA GLY A 293 -0.12 25.89 -7.79
C GLY A 293 0.71 24.70 -8.26
N TRP A 294 1.76 24.99 -9.04
CA TRP A 294 2.69 23.98 -9.57
C TRP A 294 3.59 23.41 -8.47
N GLY A 295 3.71 22.09 -8.36
CA GLY A 295 4.59 21.44 -7.39
C GLY A 295 6.07 21.70 -7.67
N ASN A 296 6.82 22.10 -6.65
CA ASN A 296 8.23 22.48 -6.77
C ASN A 296 9.19 21.40 -6.26
N HIS A 297 8.79 20.64 -5.25
CA HIS A 297 9.64 19.66 -4.60
C HIS A 297 8.84 18.45 -4.14
N ILE A 298 9.52 17.31 -3.98
CA ILE A 298 8.89 16.03 -3.66
C ILE A 298 9.82 15.17 -2.80
N GLY A 299 9.25 14.36 -1.92
CA GLY A 299 9.98 13.44 -1.07
C GLY A 299 9.10 12.33 -0.50
N TYR A 300 9.63 11.59 0.46
CA TYR A 300 8.86 10.58 1.21
C TYR A 300 8.68 11.00 2.67
N VAL A 301 7.51 10.73 3.24
CA VAL A 301 7.27 10.83 4.69
C VAL A 301 7.95 9.66 5.38
N ALA A 302 9.05 9.93 6.08
CA ALA A 302 9.84 8.93 6.78
C ALA A 302 9.30 8.60 8.19
N SER A 303 8.70 9.59 8.88
CA SER A 303 8.01 9.39 10.16
C SER A 303 6.93 10.44 10.39
N VAL A 304 5.96 10.11 11.24
CA VAL A 304 4.90 11.01 11.71
C VAL A 304 4.90 10.97 13.23
N ALA A 305 5.08 12.12 13.88
CA ALA A 305 5.15 12.25 15.33
C ALA A 305 4.33 13.47 15.77
N GLY A 306 3.17 13.21 16.38
CA GLY A 306 2.23 14.29 16.69
C GLY A 306 1.85 15.04 15.42
N ASP A 307 1.83 16.37 15.48
CA ASP A 307 1.56 17.26 14.36
C ASP A 307 2.78 17.49 13.43
N ARG A 308 3.91 16.85 13.70
CA ARG A 308 5.10 16.94 12.86
C ARG A 308 5.30 15.69 12.01
N ILE A 309 5.90 15.90 10.85
CA ILE A 309 6.42 14.85 9.99
C ILE A 309 7.89 15.05 9.77
N THR A 310 8.61 13.95 9.62
CA THR A 310 9.97 13.95 9.09
C THR A 310 9.93 13.34 7.69
N THR A 311 10.53 14.02 6.72
CA THR A 311 10.61 13.60 5.33
C THR A 311 12.04 13.23 4.96
N ILE A 312 12.22 12.35 3.98
CA ILE A 312 13.50 12.10 3.32
C ILE A 312 13.40 12.55 1.87
N GLU A 313 14.26 13.49 1.50
CA GLU A 313 14.18 14.26 0.26
C GLU A 313 15.54 14.26 -0.43
N GLY A 314 15.55 14.12 -1.75
CA GLY A 314 16.74 14.34 -2.58
C GLY A 314 16.73 15.76 -3.14
N ASN A 315 17.88 16.28 -3.54
CA ASN A 315 18.02 17.67 -4.02
C ASN A 315 17.51 18.73 -3.04
N THR A 316 17.64 18.49 -1.73
CA THR A 316 17.43 19.53 -0.71
C THR A 316 18.78 20.14 -0.30
N THR A 317 18.77 21.36 0.24
CA THR A 317 20.00 22.08 0.58
C THR A 317 20.38 21.86 2.05
N VAL A 318 21.54 21.24 2.28
CA VAL A 318 22.19 21.14 3.59
C VAL A 318 23.55 21.82 3.49
N ASN A 319 23.82 22.81 4.33
CA ASN A 319 25.07 23.58 4.34
C ASN A 319 25.47 24.11 2.95
N GLY A 320 24.50 24.62 2.18
CA GLY A 320 24.72 25.13 0.82
C GLY A 320 24.88 24.06 -0.26
N GLN A 321 24.73 22.77 0.07
CA GLN A 321 24.90 21.67 -0.86
C GLN A 321 23.62 20.88 -1.09
N SER A 322 23.31 20.61 -2.36
CA SER A 322 22.21 19.73 -2.78
C SER A 322 22.50 18.29 -2.35
N THR A 323 21.66 17.73 -1.50
CA THR A 323 21.92 16.53 -0.68
C THR A 323 20.64 15.68 -0.54
N VAL A 324 20.76 14.36 -0.29
CA VAL A 324 19.65 13.58 0.30
C VAL A 324 19.65 13.76 1.81
N ALA A 325 18.61 14.38 2.37
CA ALA A 325 18.57 14.68 3.80
C ALA A 325 17.18 14.53 4.42
N TYR A 326 17.16 14.58 5.74
CA TYR A 326 15.94 14.66 6.53
C TYR A 326 15.52 16.10 6.76
N HIS A 327 14.22 16.37 6.67
CA HIS A 327 13.63 17.63 7.13
C HIS A 327 12.39 17.35 7.98
N THR A 328 12.05 18.29 8.87
CA THR A 328 10.87 18.16 9.73
C THR A 328 9.95 19.34 9.55
N TYR A 329 8.68 19.07 9.27
CA TYR A 329 7.64 20.06 9.01
C TYR A 329 6.42 19.81 9.90
N ALA A 330 5.62 20.84 10.15
CA ALA A 330 4.22 20.62 10.52
C ALA A 330 3.52 19.89 9.37
N TRP A 331 2.75 18.85 9.65
CA TRP A 331 2.10 18.02 8.62
C TRP A 331 1.16 18.82 7.71
N ASN A 332 0.67 19.96 8.18
CA ASN A 332 -0.23 20.85 7.44
C ASN A 332 0.43 22.19 7.10
N SER A 333 1.76 22.25 7.00
CA SER A 333 2.47 23.47 6.59
C SER A 333 1.89 24.06 5.29
N VAL A 334 1.87 25.39 5.17
CA VAL A 334 1.37 26.10 3.99
C VAL A 334 2.15 25.73 2.72
N TYR A 335 3.42 25.37 2.87
CA TYR A 335 4.28 24.95 1.78
C TYR A 335 4.04 23.51 1.32
N ILE A 336 3.25 22.73 2.06
CA ILE A 336 2.87 21.38 1.67
C ILE A 336 1.61 21.49 0.82
N GLN A 337 1.75 21.07 -0.44
CA GLN A 337 0.63 20.98 -1.36
C GLN A 337 -0.28 19.79 -1.00
N GLY A 338 0.32 18.65 -0.67
CA GLY A 338 -0.41 17.47 -0.26
C GLY A 338 0.41 16.19 -0.36
N TYR A 339 -0.31 15.07 -0.21
CA TYR A 339 0.26 13.74 -0.11
C TYR A 339 -0.34 12.81 -1.16
N ALA A 340 0.49 11.94 -1.72
CA ALA A 340 0.05 10.72 -2.36
C ALA A 340 0.29 9.52 -1.45
N ARG A 341 -0.64 8.58 -1.41
CA ARG A 341 -0.56 7.36 -0.60
C ARG A 341 -0.44 6.13 -1.49
N PRO A 342 0.78 5.62 -1.72
CA PRO A 342 0.98 4.40 -2.47
C PRO A 342 0.25 3.24 -1.80
N ARG A 343 -0.31 2.34 -2.61
CA ARG A 343 -1.01 1.13 -2.13
C ARG A 343 0.02 0.04 -1.83
N TYR A 344 0.86 0.30 -0.83
CA TYR A 344 1.84 -0.66 -0.36
C TYR A 344 1.17 -1.96 0.06
N ALA A 345 1.87 -3.08 -0.12
CA ALA A 345 1.48 -4.31 0.54
C ALA A 345 1.44 -4.05 2.05
N GLU A 346 0.43 -4.58 2.74
CA GLU A 346 0.45 -4.58 4.20
C GLU A 346 1.63 -5.44 4.65
N GLY A 347 2.76 -4.78 4.83
CA GLY A 347 3.95 -5.37 5.42
C GLY A 347 3.57 -5.81 6.81
N SER A 348 3.53 -7.13 7.01
CA SER A 348 3.57 -7.73 8.34
C SER A 348 4.64 -7.00 9.15
N GLN A 349 4.20 -6.36 10.23
CA GLN A 349 4.99 -5.90 11.36
C GLN A 349 6.30 -5.15 11.01
N THR A 350 6.30 -3.84 11.29
CA THR A 350 7.50 -3.14 11.76
C THR A 350 8.23 -4.07 12.75
N PRO A 351 9.57 -4.26 12.66
CA PRO A 351 10.29 -5.23 13.48
C PRO A 351 9.81 -5.16 14.92
N LYS A 352 9.37 -6.30 15.45
CA LYS A 352 9.06 -6.47 16.86
C LYS A 352 10.33 -6.06 17.60
N ILE A 353 10.36 -4.87 18.18
CA ILE A 353 11.44 -4.50 19.09
C ILE A 353 11.36 -5.55 20.19
N GLU A 354 12.44 -6.32 20.39
CA GLU A 354 12.55 -7.13 21.59
C GLU A 354 12.47 -6.15 22.77
N LEU A 355 11.35 -6.19 23.49
CA LEU A 355 11.15 -5.36 24.68
C LEU A 355 12.03 -5.92 25.81
N VAL A 356 13.32 -5.64 25.74
CA VAL A 356 14.31 -5.99 26.77
C VAL A 356 14.25 -4.92 27.85
N GLY A 357 13.64 -5.22 28.99
CA GLY A 357 13.54 -4.29 30.11
C GLY A 357 12.38 -4.58 31.07
N THR A 358 12.47 -4.03 32.28
CA THR A 358 11.38 -4.05 33.27
C THR A 358 10.23 -3.14 32.85
N THR A 359 9.04 -3.30 33.44
CA THR A 359 7.87 -2.42 33.21
C THR A 359 8.21 -0.94 33.43
N GLU A 360 9.06 -0.66 34.42
CA GLU A 360 9.54 0.69 34.70
C GLU A 360 10.47 1.23 33.60
N GLN A 361 11.39 0.42 33.08
CA GLN A 361 12.26 0.82 31.97
C GLN A 361 11.43 1.11 30.71
N LEU A 362 10.46 0.26 30.40
CA LEU A 362 9.54 0.43 29.28
C LEU A 362 8.62 1.65 29.47
N ALA A 363 8.20 1.97 30.69
CA ALA A 363 7.45 3.17 30.98
C ALA A 363 8.29 4.43 30.74
N ARG A 364 9.56 4.43 31.16
CA ARG A 364 10.51 5.54 30.88
C ARG A 364 10.78 5.69 29.39
N ASP A 365 10.92 4.59 28.65
CA ASP A 365 11.07 4.62 27.19
C ASP A 365 9.79 5.09 26.48
N GLY A 366 8.62 4.79 27.05
CA GLY A 366 7.32 5.32 26.61
C GLY A 366 7.18 6.83 26.85
N ILE A 367 7.61 7.33 28.01
CA ILE A 367 7.68 8.77 28.36
C ILE A 367 8.68 9.48 27.45
N ALA A 368 9.81 8.84 27.14
CA ALA A 368 10.81 9.33 26.19
C ALA A 368 10.40 9.20 24.71
N GLY A 369 9.17 8.75 24.42
CA GLY A 369 8.60 8.68 23.07
C GLY A 369 9.10 7.53 22.20
N LYS A 370 9.95 6.63 22.72
CA LYS A 370 10.56 5.51 21.96
C LYS A 370 9.57 4.41 21.59
N LEU A 371 8.44 4.34 22.29
CA LEU A 371 7.38 3.33 22.09
C LEU A 371 6.15 3.89 21.34
N GLY A 372 6.27 5.04 20.69
CA GLY A 372 5.13 5.69 20.02
C GLY A 372 4.01 6.10 20.97
N ASN A 373 2.81 6.35 20.45
CA ASN A 373 1.62 6.76 21.21
C ASN A 373 0.37 5.98 20.78
N GLY A 374 -0.66 5.96 21.63
CA GLY A 374 -1.96 5.32 21.35
C GLY A 374 -1.84 3.88 20.84
N GLU A 375 -2.45 3.62 19.68
CA GLU A 375 -2.44 2.32 19.01
C GLU A 375 -1.04 1.85 18.59
N ASP A 376 -0.09 2.76 18.35
CA ASP A 376 1.30 2.38 18.07
C ASP A 376 1.97 1.81 19.32
N ARG A 377 1.72 2.42 20.48
CA ARG A 377 2.22 1.93 21.77
C ARG A 377 1.55 0.62 22.18
N LYS A 378 0.24 0.52 21.98
CA LYS A 378 -0.54 -0.70 22.24
C LYS A 378 -0.08 -1.85 21.36
N ARG A 379 0.18 -1.58 20.07
CA ARG A 379 0.75 -2.56 19.14
C ARG A 379 2.18 -2.98 19.50
N LEU A 380 3.04 -2.03 19.91
CA LEU A 380 4.44 -2.32 20.27
C LEU A 380 4.56 -3.09 21.59
N LEU A 381 3.75 -2.75 22.60
CA LEU A 381 3.80 -3.35 23.92
C LEU A 381 3.01 -4.68 24.05
N GLY A 382 2.02 -4.92 23.19
CA GLY A 382 1.17 -6.10 23.24
C GLY A 382 0.59 -6.31 24.65
N ASP A 383 0.74 -7.50 25.20
CA ASP A 383 0.23 -7.87 26.53
C ASP A 383 0.85 -7.04 27.69
N LYS A 384 1.99 -6.35 27.45
CA LYS A 384 2.62 -5.47 28.44
C LYS A 384 2.01 -4.07 28.46
N TYR A 385 1.10 -3.74 27.53
CA TYR A 385 0.56 -2.39 27.36
C TYR A 385 -0.07 -1.86 28.64
N GLU A 386 -1.01 -2.60 29.23
CA GLU A 386 -1.75 -2.13 30.40
C GLU A 386 -0.82 -1.84 31.59
N ALA A 387 0.13 -2.73 31.87
CA ALA A 387 1.08 -2.57 32.98
C ALA A 387 2.03 -1.39 32.77
N VAL A 388 2.55 -1.21 31.55
CA VAL A 388 3.44 -0.10 31.22
C VAL A 388 2.68 1.22 31.18
N GLN A 389 1.46 1.25 30.66
CA GLN A 389 0.63 2.44 30.59
C GLN A 389 0.19 2.90 31.98
N ALA A 390 -0.17 1.97 32.87
CA ALA A 390 -0.42 2.27 34.29
C ALA A 390 0.82 2.89 34.97
N LYS A 391 2.02 2.34 34.70
CA LYS A 391 3.28 2.87 35.25
C LYS A 391 3.65 4.24 34.66
N ILE A 392 3.35 4.50 33.38
CA ILE A 392 3.48 5.83 32.77
C ILE A 392 2.58 6.84 33.49
N ASN A 393 1.32 6.48 33.71
CA ASN A 393 0.36 7.34 34.41
C ASN A 393 0.81 7.61 35.86
N GLU A 394 1.32 6.60 36.56
CA GLU A 394 1.91 6.74 37.90
C GLU A 394 3.11 7.71 37.90
N LEU A 395 4.09 7.50 37.01
CA LEU A 395 5.29 8.34 36.90
C LEU A 395 4.98 9.80 36.55
N LEU A 396 3.96 10.04 35.71
CA LEU A 396 3.53 11.37 35.32
C LEU A 396 2.66 12.04 36.40
N SER A 397 1.84 11.27 37.12
CA SER A 397 1.02 11.78 38.24
C SER A 397 1.86 12.26 39.43
N GLY A 398 3.09 11.75 39.60
CA GLY A 398 4.03 12.18 40.63
C GLY A 398 4.85 13.45 40.31
N THR A 399 4.67 14.00 39.11
CA THR A 399 5.41 15.17 38.61
C THR A 399 4.51 16.42 38.67
N THR A 400 4.59 17.18 39.77
CA THR A 400 3.90 18.47 39.90
C THR A 400 4.61 19.54 39.07
N VAL A 401 3.88 20.57 38.66
CA VAL A 401 4.43 21.76 37.96
C VAL A 401 5.62 22.34 38.72
N GLU A 402 5.58 22.32 40.07
CA GLU A 402 6.66 22.81 40.93
C GLU A 402 7.97 22.01 40.76
N LYS A 403 7.89 20.67 40.64
CA LYS A 403 9.09 19.82 40.47
C LYS A 403 9.74 19.97 39.09
N VAL A 404 8.95 20.30 38.07
CA VAL A 404 9.46 20.57 36.71
C VAL A 404 10.18 21.92 36.69
N GLN A 405 9.61 22.93 37.36
CA GLN A 405 10.23 24.24 37.53
C GLN A 405 11.52 24.16 38.37
N GLU A 406 11.55 23.34 39.42
CA GLU A 406 12.76 23.12 40.24
C GLU A 406 13.91 22.53 39.41
N LYS A 407 13.64 21.51 38.59
CA LYS A 407 14.65 20.93 37.68
C LYS A 407 15.08 21.87 36.55
N GLN A 408 14.17 22.74 36.10
CA GLN A 408 14.47 23.78 35.12
C GLN A 408 15.47 24.78 35.71
N GLN A 409 15.24 25.21 36.97
CA GLN A 409 16.13 26.11 37.69
C GLN A 409 17.52 25.49 37.92
N GLU A 410 17.58 24.21 38.32
CA GLU A 410 18.86 23.48 38.45
C GLU A 410 19.63 23.39 37.12
N ALA A 411 18.93 23.20 35.99
CA ALA A 411 19.54 23.13 34.67
C ALA A 411 20.08 24.50 34.22
N ILE A 412 19.33 25.57 34.45
CA ILE A 412 19.75 26.95 34.16
C ILE A 412 20.99 27.31 34.99
N GLU A 413 21.03 26.96 36.27
CA GLU A 413 22.20 27.19 37.12
C GLU A 413 23.45 26.44 36.66
N LYS A 414 23.29 25.21 36.16
CA LYS A 414 24.41 24.42 35.59
C LYS A 414 24.94 25.03 34.30
N VAL A 415 24.06 25.51 33.42
CA VAL A 415 24.47 26.18 32.17
C VAL A 415 25.16 27.51 32.47
N GLY A 416 24.66 28.28 33.44
CA GLY A 416 25.30 29.53 33.88
C GLY A 416 26.74 29.34 34.39
N LYS A 417 27.02 28.19 35.04
CA LYS A 417 28.35 27.83 35.56
C LYS A 417 29.28 27.16 34.54
N SER A 418 28.82 26.92 33.31
CA SER A 418 29.63 26.26 32.28
C SER A 418 30.64 27.22 31.62
N GLU A 419 31.71 26.68 31.02
CA GLU A 419 32.78 27.46 30.38
C GLU A 419 32.50 27.83 28.91
N ILE A 420 31.24 27.72 28.45
CA ILE A 420 30.85 28.07 27.08
C ILE A 420 30.60 29.58 26.94
N SER A 421 30.48 30.06 25.69
CA SER A 421 30.26 31.48 25.42
C SER A 421 28.93 31.99 26.00
N ASP A 422 28.86 33.26 26.38
CA ASP A 422 27.65 33.84 26.96
C ASP A 422 26.48 33.86 25.95
N GLU A 423 26.78 33.92 24.65
CA GLU A 423 25.79 33.79 23.57
C GLU A 423 25.17 32.39 23.55
N ASP A 424 25.99 31.33 23.62
CA ASP A 424 25.52 29.95 23.67
C ASP A 424 24.75 29.66 24.96
N LYS A 425 25.20 30.20 26.10
CA LYS A 425 24.46 30.10 27.37
C LYS A 425 23.07 30.69 27.26
N ASN A 426 22.96 31.87 26.67
CA ASN A 426 21.67 32.56 26.51
C ASN A 426 20.74 31.78 25.57
N GLU A 427 21.25 31.25 24.46
CA GLU A 427 20.45 30.44 23.54
C GLU A 427 19.96 29.14 24.21
N ILE A 428 20.84 28.46 24.97
CA ILE A 428 20.49 27.22 25.70
C ILE A 428 19.49 27.51 26.83
N ILE A 429 19.68 28.59 27.60
CA ILE A 429 18.76 28.97 28.68
C ILE A 429 17.39 29.34 28.11
N GLN A 430 17.32 30.08 27.00
CA GLN A 430 16.04 30.38 26.33
C GLN A 430 15.38 29.10 25.81
N GLY A 431 16.14 28.16 25.23
CA GLY A 431 15.61 26.85 24.83
C GLY A 431 15.05 26.05 26.02
N ILE A 432 15.71 26.07 27.18
CA ILE A 432 15.22 25.44 28.42
C ILE A 432 13.93 26.10 28.91
N LEU A 433 13.80 27.43 28.78
CA LEU A 433 12.60 28.19 29.13
C LEU A 433 11.44 27.93 28.16
N GLU A 434 11.73 27.74 26.87
CA GLU A 434 10.73 27.53 25.82
C GLU A 434 10.22 26.08 25.72
N LEU A 435 11.00 25.09 26.15
CA LEU A 435 10.65 23.66 26.07
C LEU A 435 9.48 23.24 26.99
N VAL A 436 9.06 24.11 27.92
CA VAL A 436 8.05 23.79 28.92
C VAL A 436 7.22 25.03 29.26
N LYS A 437 6.37 25.49 28.33
CA LYS A 437 5.40 26.53 28.69
C LYS A 437 4.35 25.96 29.65
N ALA A 438 3.80 26.79 30.54
CA ALA A 438 2.76 26.36 31.48
C ALA A 438 1.53 25.77 30.74
N GLU A 439 1.28 26.26 29.52
CA GLU A 439 0.23 25.75 28.64
C GLU A 439 0.52 24.33 28.10
N ASP A 440 1.80 23.98 27.88
CA ASP A 440 2.21 22.68 27.36
C ASP A 440 2.10 21.57 28.43
N ILE A 441 2.47 21.88 29.68
CA ILE A 441 2.28 20.95 30.81
C ILE A 441 0.78 20.71 31.05
N LYS A 442 -0.02 21.76 31.03
CA LYS A 442 -1.47 21.67 31.23
C LYS A 442 -2.14 20.87 30.11
N ALA A 443 -1.74 21.08 28.86
CA ALA A 443 -2.24 20.33 27.71
C ALA A 443 -1.88 18.84 27.74
N VAL A 444 -0.69 18.48 28.23
CA VAL A 444 -0.28 17.08 28.39
C VAL A 444 -1.08 16.38 29.50
N ILE A 445 -1.31 17.06 30.62
CA ILE A 445 -2.11 16.53 31.75
C ILE A 445 -3.59 16.40 31.34
N GLU A 446 -4.18 17.42 30.73
CA GLU A 446 -5.58 17.40 30.28
C GLU A 446 -5.82 16.35 29.20
N LYS A 447 -4.85 16.14 28.30
CA LYS A 447 -4.94 15.10 27.28
C LYS A 447 -4.82 13.69 27.88
N ALA A 448 -3.93 13.47 28.84
CA ALA A 448 -3.77 12.18 29.52
C ALA A 448 -4.96 11.82 30.43
N LEU A 449 -5.79 12.79 30.82
CA LEU A 449 -7.02 12.57 31.59
C LEU A 449 -8.26 12.36 30.71
N LYS A 450 -8.18 12.67 29.42
CA LYS A 450 -9.31 12.66 28.47
C LYS A 450 -9.29 11.46 27.51
N ASP A 451 -8.09 10.94 27.24
CA ASP A 451 -7.83 9.69 26.51
C ASP A 451 -7.68 8.53 27.51
#